data_AF-A0A269XED2-F1
#
_entry.id   AF-A0A269XED2-F1
#
_cell.length_a   1.000
_cell.length_b   1.000
_cell.length_c   1.000
_cell.angle_alpha   90.00
_cell.angle_beta   90.00
_cell.angle_gamma   90.00
#
_symmetry.space_group_name_H-M   'P 1'
#
loop_
_entity.id
_entity.type
_entity.pdbx_description
1 polymer ?
#
loop_
_entity_poly.entity_id
_entity_poly.type
_entity_poly.pdbx_seq_one_letter_code
_entity_poly.pdbx_strand_id
1 'polypeptide(L)'
;SGEDTREGLTAIISIKHGDPQFEGQTKTKLGNSEVRQVVDKLFSEHFERFLYENPSVGRIIVEKGIMASRARVAAKKAREVTRRKSALDV
;
A
#
# COMPACT_ATOMS: atom_id res chain seq x y z
N SER A 1 -6.09 5.02 1.44
CA SER A 1 -6.17 3.57 1.16
C SER A 1 -4.76 3.00 1.21
N GLY A 2 -4.60 1.68 1.24
CA GLY A 2 -3.25 1.08 1.16
C GLY A 2 -2.52 1.40 -0.15
N GLU A 3 -3.24 1.77 -1.21
CA GLU A 3 -2.66 2.28 -2.46
C GLU A 3 -1.99 3.64 -2.26
N ASP A 4 -2.65 4.57 -1.55
CA ASP A 4 -2.10 5.90 -1.24
C ASP A 4 -0.76 5.78 -0.46
N THR A 5 -0.66 4.80 0.45
CA THR A 5 0.55 4.56 1.24
C THR A 5 1.68 3.89 0.43
N ARG A 6 1.35 3.16 -0.63
CA ARG A 6 2.33 2.49 -1.50
C ARG A 6 2.71 3.32 -2.74
N GLU A 7 2.11 4.50 -2.92
CA GLU A 7 2.41 5.37 -4.07
C GLU A 7 3.88 5.83 -4.02
N GLY A 8 4.65 5.45 -5.05
CA GLY A 8 6.08 5.76 -5.13
C GLY A 8 6.97 4.91 -4.21
N LEU A 9 6.42 3.88 -3.56
CA LEU A 9 7.19 2.95 -2.75
C LEU A 9 7.93 1.95 -3.63
N THR A 10 9.24 1.84 -3.42
CA THR A 10 10.03 0.71 -3.92
C THR A 10 10.43 -0.15 -2.74
N ALA A 11 10.03 -1.42 -2.77
CA ALA A 11 10.30 -2.38 -1.70
C ALA A 11 10.71 -3.72 -2.31
N ILE A 12 11.67 -4.38 -1.66
CA ILE A 12 12.08 -5.74 -1.97
C ILE A 12 11.73 -6.60 -0.75
N ILE A 13 10.92 -7.64 -0.96
CA ILE A 13 10.54 -8.58 0.08
C ILE A 13 11.14 -9.93 -0.29
N SER A 14 12.07 -10.41 0.52
CA SER A 14 12.73 -11.71 0.35
C SER A 14 12.49 -12.56 1.58
N ILE A 15 11.97 -13.77 1.38
CA ILE A 15 11.58 -14.68 2.45
C ILE A 15 12.26 -16.02 2.19
N LYS A 16 12.80 -16.63 3.25
CA LYS A 16 13.27 -18.01 3.24
C LYS A 16 12.25 -18.85 4.01
N HIS A 17 11.60 -19.78 3.33
CA HIS A 17 10.64 -20.70 3.93
C HIS A 17 11.11 -22.14 3.73
N GLY A 18 11.00 -22.97 4.76
CA GLY A 18 11.47 -24.36 4.73
C GLY A 18 10.63 -25.25 3.79
N ASP A 19 9.32 -25.00 3.75
CA ASP A 19 8.36 -25.73 2.90
C ASP A 19 7.46 -24.76 2.12
N PRO A 20 7.95 -24.13 1.04
CA PRO A 20 7.20 -23.13 0.32
C PRO A 20 6.15 -23.77 -0.61
N GLN A 21 4.89 -23.39 -0.40
CA GLN A 21 3.75 -23.80 -1.21
C GLN A 21 3.40 -22.67 -2.17
N PHE A 22 3.32 -22.97 -3.47
CA PHE A 22 3.00 -21.99 -4.50
C PHE A 22 1.74 -22.36 -5.27
N GLU A 23 0.98 -21.34 -5.67
CA GLU A 23 -0.11 -21.49 -6.62
C GLU A 23 0.48 -21.61 -8.04
N GLY A 24 0.28 -22.77 -8.66
CA GLY A 24 0.71 -23.04 -10.03
C GLY A 24 2.22 -23.24 -10.19
N GLN A 25 2.60 -23.70 -11.38
CA GLN A 25 3.99 -24.08 -11.68
C GLN A 25 4.95 -22.89 -11.78
N THR A 26 4.45 -21.72 -12.18
CA THR A 26 5.27 -20.51 -12.35
C THR A 26 5.67 -19.86 -11.01
N LYS A 27 5.19 -20.40 -9.88
CA LYS A 27 5.52 -19.95 -8.52
C LYS A 27 5.27 -18.45 -8.29
N THR A 28 4.27 -17.89 -8.95
CA THR A 28 3.98 -16.45 -8.92
C THR A 28 3.32 -16.00 -7.63
N LYS A 29 2.64 -16.90 -6.93
CA LYS A 29 1.93 -16.60 -5.68
C LYS A 29 2.24 -17.64 -4.63
N LEU A 30 2.74 -17.17 -3.48
CA LEU A 30 3.01 -17.99 -2.31
C LEU A 30 1.69 -18.24 -1.56
N GLY A 31 1.39 -19.51 -1.28
CA GLY A 31 0.16 -19.97 -0.63
C GLY A 31 0.25 -20.14 0.89
N ASN A 32 1.46 -20.09 1.46
CA ASN A 32 1.70 -20.17 2.91
C ASN A 32 1.05 -18.99 3.65
N SER A 33 -0.15 -19.20 4.21
CA SER A 33 -0.90 -18.16 4.92
C SER A 33 -0.20 -17.65 6.19
N GLU A 34 0.57 -18.52 6.84
CA GLU A 34 1.39 -18.23 8.02
C GLU A 34 2.51 -17.24 7.71
N VAL A 35 3.09 -17.31 6.50
CA VAL A 35 4.16 -16.39 6.07
C VAL A 35 3.66 -14.96 6.06
N ARG A 36 2.41 -14.73 5.63
CA ARG A 36 1.81 -13.40 5.67
C ARG A 36 1.75 -12.84 7.08
N GLN A 37 1.31 -13.64 8.06
CA GLN A 37 1.19 -13.19 9.45
C GLN A 37 2.56 -12.84 10.05
N VAL A 38 3.57 -13.67 9.78
CA VAL A 38 4.94 -13.43 10.25
C VAL A 38 5.52 -12.15 9.65
N VAL A 39 5.40 -11.97 8.33
CA VAL A 39 5.94 -10.79 7.64
C VAL A 39 5.22 -9.52 8.07
N ASP A 40 3.89 -9.56 8.22
CA ASP A 40 3.09 -8.40 8.64
C ASP A 40 3.45 -7.94 10.06
N LYS A 41 3.60 -8.89 10.99
CA LYS A 41 4.04 -8.60 12.36
C LYS A 41 5.43 -7.97 12.37
N LEU A 42 6.40 -8.60 11.72
CA LEU A 42 7.78 -8.12 11.68
C LEU A 42 7.88 -6.73 11.04
N PHE A 43 7.23 -6.53 9.90
CA PHE A 43 7.23 -5.25 9.22
C PHE A 43 6.60 -4.16 10.09
N SER A 44 5.43 -4.42 10.69
CA SER A 44 4.73 -3.44 11.52
C SER A 44 5.57 -3.00 12.71
N GLU A 45 6.14 -3.96 13.46
CA GLU A 45 6.99 -3.66 14.63
C GLU A 45 8.23 -2.82 14.26
N HIS A 46 8.94 -3.21 13.19
CA HIS A 46 10.17 -2.52 12.79
C HIS A 46 9.88 -1.16 12.14
N PHE A 47 8.81 -1.07 11.34
CA PHE A 47 8.43 0.17 10.69
C PHE A 47 7.90 1.19 11.70
N GLU A 48 7.08 0.76 12.66
CA GLU A 48 6.63 1.62 13.76
C GLU A 48 7.83 2.16 14.55
N ARG A 49 8.75 1.28 14.93
CA ARG A 49 10.00 1.68 15.61
C ARG A 49 10.80 2.69 14.77
N PHE A 50 10.98 2.43 13.48
CA PHE A 50 11.68 3.33 12.58
C PHE A 50 11.04 4.73 12.54
N LEU A 51 9.70 4.81 12.48
CA LEU A 51 8.99 6.09 12.47
C LEU A 51 9.20 6.88 13.78
N TYR A 52 9.20 6.20 14.93
CA TYR A 52 9.45 6.85 16.22
C TYR A 52 10.90 7.28 16.42
N GLU A 53 11.86 6.46 15.96
CA GLU A 53 13.29 6.79 16.04
C GLU A 53 13.67 7.90 15.05
N ASN A 54 12.91 8.06 13.95
CA ASN A 54 13.20 9.01 12.88
C ASN A 54 12.00 9.95 12.62
N PRO A 55 11.61 10.83 13.56
CA PRO A 55 10.37 11.60 13.47
C PRO A 55 10.31 12.56 12.28
N SER A 56 11.45 13.11 11.85
CA SER A 56 11.52 13.97 10.66
C SER A 56 11.19 13.20 9.38
N VAL A 57 11.81 12.03 9.20
CA VAL A 57 11.57 11.14 8.06
C VAL A 57 10.16 10.55 8.12
N GLY A 58 9.71 10.14 9.30
CA GLY A 58 8.37 9.61 9.52
C GLY A 58 7.28 10.62 9.13
N ARG A 59 7.45 11.90 9.49
CA ARG A 59 6.54 12.97 9.05
C ARG A 59 6.48 13.07 7.52
N ILE A 60 7.62 13.06 6.84
CA ILE A 60 7.69 13.13 5.37
C ILE A 60 6.92 11.96 4.73
N ILE A 61 7.12 10.74 5.24
CA ILE A 61 6.42 9.54 4.74
C ILE A 61 4.90 9.68 4.90
N VAL A 62 4.43 10.08 6.09
CA VAL A 62 3.01 10.24 6.39
C VAL A 62 2.39 11.35 5.53
N GLU A 63 3.06 12.50 5.40
CA GLU A 63 2.60 13.61 4.56
C GLU A 63 2.49 13.22 3.09
N LYS A 64 3.43 12.42 2.57
CA LYS A 64 3.36 11.88 1.20
C LYS A 64 2.10 11.03 1.00
N GLY A 65 1.79 10.14 1.93
CA GLY A 65 0.57 9.33 1.88
C GLY A 65 -0.72 10.15 1.99
N ILE A 66 -0.74 11.19 2.84
CA ILE A 66 -1.88 12.11 2.95
C ILE A 66 -2.07 12.89 1.63
N MET A 67 -0.98 13.35 1.01
CA MET A 67 -1.01 14.06 -0.26
C MET A 67 -1.59 13.18 -1.39
N ALA A 68 -1.12 11.93 -1.50
CA ALA A 68 -1.66 10.93 -2.42
C ALA A 68 -3.17 10.73 -2.22
N SER A 69 -3.59 10.57 -0.95
CA SER A 69 -5.00 10.40 -0.62
C SER A 69 -5.87 11.59 -1.02
N ARG A 70 -5.39 12.82 -0.75
CA ARG A 70 -6.07 14.06 -1.15
C ARG A 70 -6.19 14.17 -2.68
N ALA A 71 -5.11 13.86 -3.41
CA ALA A 71 -5.11 13.88 -4.87
C ALA A 71 -6.15 12.88 -5.44
N ARG A 72 -6.19 11.65 -4.92
CA ARG A 72 -7.17 10.63 -5.32
C ARG A 72 -8.61 11.08 -5.07
N VAL A 73 -8.89 11.65 -3.89
CA VAL A 73 -10.24 12.15 -3.55
C VAL A 73 -10.64 13.33 -4.45
N ALA A 74 -9.74 14.28 -4.70
CA ALA A 74 -9.99 15.40 -5.59
C ALA A 74 -10.30 14.92 -7.02
N ALA A 75 -9.51 13.99 -7.55
CA ALA A 75 -9.74 13.39 -8.87
C ALA A 75 -11.09 12.65 -8.95
N LYS A 76 -11.46 11.90 -7.90
CA LYS A 76 -12.77 11.23 -7.83
C LYS A 76 -13.92 12.23 -7.87
N LYS A 77 -13.86 13.29 -7.07
CA LYS A 77 -14.87 14.36 -7.05
C LYS A 77 -15.00 15.04 -8.42
N ALA A 78 -13.88 15.37 -9.06
CA ALA A 78 -13.88 15.99 -10.38
C ALA A 78 -14.58 15.11 -11.42
N ARG A 79 -14.28 13.81 -11.45
CA ARG A 79 -14.94 12.85 -12.36
C ARG A 79 -16.44 12.74 -12.12
N GLU A 80 -16.88 12.73 -10.86
CA GLU A 80 -18.30 12.67 -10.52
C GLU A 80 -19.07 13.92 -10.94
N VAL A 81 -18.48 15.11 -10.78
CA VAL A 81 -19.08 16.38 -11.24
C VAL A 81 -19.25 16.38 -12.76
N THR A 82 -18.23 15.97 -13.51
CA THR A 82 -18.32 15.85 -14.98
C THR A 82 -19.39 14.86 -15.40
N ARG A 83 -19.44 13.68 -14.76
CA ARG A 83 -20.46 12.65 -15.07
C ARG A 83 -21.89 13.13 -14.80
N ARG A 84 -22.12 13.88 -13.73
CA ARG A 84 -23.45 14.42 -13.39
C ARG A 84 -23.90 15.50 -14.38
N LYS A 85 -22.98 16.37 -14.83
CA LYS A 85 -23.30 17.36 -15.88
C LYS A 85 -23.69 16.69 -17.20
N SER A 86 -22.90 15.73 -17.66
CA SER A 86 -23.22 14.97 -18.88
C SER A 86 -24.54 14.18 -18.82
N ALA A 87 -25.05 13.86 -17.62
CA ALA A 87 -26.34 13.16 -17.46
C ALA A 87 -27.55 14.10 -17.41
N LEU A 88 -27.34 15.42 -17.23
CA LEU A 88 -28.39 16.44 -17.26
C LEU A 88 -28.48 17.15 -18.62
N ASP A 89 -27.44 17.01 -19.46
CA ASP A 89 -27.35 17.55 -20.82
C ASP A 89 -27.81 16.54 -21.91
N VAL A 90 -28.54 15.48 -21.52
CA VAL A 90 -29.22 14.51 -22.42
C VAL A 90 -30.72 14.58 -22.21
#